data_AF-A0A953BRK8-F1
#
_entry.id   AF-A0A953BRK8-F1
#
_cell.length_a   1.000
_cell.length_b   1.000
_cell.length_c   1.000
_cell.angle_alpha   90.00
_cell.angle_beta   90.00
_cell.angle_gamma   90.00
#
_symmetry.space_group_name_H-M   'P 1'
#
loop_
_entity.id
_entity.type
_entity.pdbx_description
1 polymer ?
#
loop_
_entity_poly.entity_id
_entity_poly.type
_entity_poly.pdbx_seq_one_letter_code
_entity_poly.pdbx_strand_id
1 'polypeptide(L)'
;MFIRSIEIDGVEENVTIAHTDHGALVTAGNRVLFEMQRDEPREARFAKAYEAAKLICGRDKQGAPCATNSMIHEVLTEIERVAGC
;
A
#
# COMPACT_ATOMS: atom_id res chain seq x y z
N MET A 1 -13.40 0.05 -14.35
CA MET A 1 -12.38 1.11 -14.37
C MET A 1 -11.04 0.42 -14.17
N PHE A 2 -10.05 0.65 -15.03
CA PHE A 2 -8.70 0.08 -14.85
C PHE A 2 -7.77 1.21 -14.46
N ILE A 3 -7.34 1.24 -13.19
CA ILE A 3 -6.35 2.19 -12.73
C ILE A 3 -4.99 1.58 -12.96
N ARG A 4 -4.19 2.21 -13.82
CA ARG A 4 -2.84 1.74 -14.12
C ARG A 4 -1.89 1.99 -12.96
N SER A 5 -2.00 3.15 -12.31
CA SER A 5 -1.18 3.49 -11.16
C SER A 5 -1.81 4.59 -10.32
N ILE A 6 -1.48 4.60 -9.03
CA ILE A 6 -1.76 5.68 -8.08
C ILE A 6 -0.44 6.06 -7.41
N GLU A 7 -0.26 7.35 -7.14
CA GLU A 7 0.76 7.84 -6.22
C GLU A 7 0.07 8.43 -4.99
N ILE A 8 0.55 8.06 -3.81
CA ILE A 8 0.08 8.59 -2.53
C ILE A 8 1.23 9.39 -1.92
N ASP A 9 1.00 10.69 -1.72
CA ASP A 9 1.96 11.55 -1.03
C ASP A 9 2.10 11.09 0.42
N GLY A 10 3.33 10.83 0.83
CA GLY A 10 3.65 10.34 2.16
C GLY A 10 4.41 11.36 3.01
N VAL A 11 4.30 11.22 4.33
CA VAL A 11 5.06 12.01 5.30
C VAL A 11 6.55 11.72 5.20
N GLU A 12 6.94 10.46 5.05
CA GLU A 12 8.35 10.08 4.91
C GLU A 12 8.75 9.97 3.45
N GLU A 13 7.97 9.24 2.65
CA GLU A 13 8.22 9.00 1.23
C GLU A 13 6.90 8.79 0.48
N ASN A 14 6.84 9.24 -0.77
CA ASN A 14 5.73 8.94 -1.67
C ASN A 14 5.70 7.44 -2.00
N VAL A 15 4.49 6.89 -2.06
CA VAL A 15 4.25 5.49 -2.40
C VAL A 15 3.53 5.41 -3.74
N THR A 16 4.11 4.67 -4.68
CA THR A 16 3.49 4.38 -5.97
C THR A 16 2.95 2.95 -5.98
N ILE A 17 1.67 2.82 -6.34
CA ILE A 17 0.96 1.56 -6.53
C ILE A 17 0.73 1.40 -8.03
N ALA A 18 1.32 0.39 -8.65
CA ALA A 18 1.21 0.13 -10.09
C ALA A 18 0.53 -1.21 -10.35
N HIS A 19 -0.40 -1.25 -11.31
CA HIS A 19 -1.06 -2.48 -11.72
C HIS A 19 -0.07 -3.48 -12.34
N THR A 20 -0.27 -4.76 -12.04
CA THR A 20 0.43 -5.89 -12.67
C THR A 20 -0.59 -6.92 -13.18
N ASP A 21 -0.12 -7.86 -14.01
CA ASP A 21 -0.98 -8.92 -14.57
C ASP A 21 -1.67 -9.77 -13.49
N HIS A 22 -1.09 -9.83 -12.30
CA HIS A 22 -1.53 -10.67 -11.18
C HIS A 22 -2.03 -9.87 -9.95
N GLY A 23 -1.82 -8.55 -9.92
CA GLY A 23 -2.24 -7.70 -8.82
C GLY A 23 -1.64 -6.30 -8.89
N ALA A 24 -0.87 -5.90 -7.88
CA ALA A 24 -0.21 -4.60 -7.83
C ALA A 24 1.22 -4.67 -7.28
N LEU A 25 2.10 -3.86 -7.86
CA LEU A 25 3.45 -3.60 -7.38
C LEU A 25 3.46 -2.28 -6.60
N VAL A 26 3.93 -2.32 -5.35
CA VAL A 26 4.02 -1.14 -4.48
C VAL A 26 5.48 -0.77 -4.26
N THR A 27 5.80 0.50 -4.53
CA THR A 27 7.16 1.05 -4.49
C THR A 27 7.20 2.34 -3.70
N ALA A 28 8.36 2.67 -3.14
CA ALA A 28 8.66 4.00 -2.59
C ALA A 28 9.92 4.51 -3.30
N GLY A 29 9.79 5.57 -4.10
CA GLY A 29 10.85 5.98 -5.02
C GLY A 29 11.33 4.82 -5.91
N ASN A 30 12.63 4.50 -5.83
CA ASN A 30 13.24 3.44 -6.65
C ASN A 30 13.29 2.05 -5.98
N ARG A 31 12.68 1.88 -4.79
CA ARG A 31 12.66 0.58 -4.09
C ARG A 31 11.30 -0.08 -4.14
N VAL A 32 11.30 -1.40 -4.36
CA VAL A 32 10.11 -2.24 -4.21
C VAL A 32 9.85 -2.47 -2.72
N LEU A 33 8.64 -2.16 -2.27
CA LEU A 33 8.20 -2.49 -0.91
C LEU A 33 7.67 -3.92 -0.87
N PHE A 34 6.74 -4.21 -1.77
CA PHE A 34 6.12 -5.52 -1.94
C PHE A 34 5.32 -5.58 -3.23
N GLU A 35 5.01 -6.80 -3.66
CA GLU A 35 3.95 -7.08 -4.62
C GLU A 35 2.75 -7.63 -3.87
N MET A 36 1.53 -7.31 -4.29
CA MET A 36 0.28 -7.83 -3.74
C MET A 36 -0.52 -8.52 -4.84
N GLN A 37 -0.71 -9.82 -4.74
CA GLN A 37 -1.54 -10.63 -5.63
C GLN A 37 -3.03 -10.47 -5.29
N ARG A 38 -3.89 -10.61 -6.29
CA ARG A 38 -5.36 -10.46 -6.14
C ARG A 38 -5.96 -11.52 -5.21
N ASP A 39 -5.39 -12.72 -5.20
CA ASP A 39 -5.89 -13.89 -4.50
C ASP A 39 -5.26 -14.09 -3.11
N GLU A 40 -4.42 -13.16 -2.65
CA GLU A 40 -3.85 -13.23 -1.31
C GLU A 40 -4.93 -13.13 -0.23
N PRO A 41 -4.81 -13.89 0.88
CA PRO A 41 -5.68 -13.76 2.03
C PRO A 41 -5.74 -12.31 2.53
N ARG A 42 -6.93 -11.87 2.97
CA ARG A 42 -7.16 -10.50 3.46
C ARG A 42 -6.15 -10.06 4.53
N GLU A 43 -5.77 -10.95 5.43
CA GLU A 43 -4.79 -10.66 6.49
C GLU A 43 -3.41 -10.34 5.93
N ALA A 44 -2.97 -11.06 4.89
CA ALA A 44 -1.70 -10.80 4.21
C ALA A 44 -1.71 -9.46 3.46
N ARG A 45 -2.82 -9.15 2.77
CA ARG A 45 -3.02 -7.86 2.09
C ARG A 45 -3.01 -6.70 3.10
N PHE A 46 -3.69 -6.87 4.23
CA PHE A 46 -3.69 -5.87 5.30
C PHE A 46 -2.29 -5.66 5.90
N ALA A 47 -1.53 -6.72 6.15
CA ALA A 47 -0.14 -6.61 6.64
C ALA A 47 0.75 -5.83 5.65
N LYS A 48 0.55 -6.00 4.34
CA LYS A 48 1.25 -5.22 3.31
C LYS A 48 0.83 -3.75 3.32
N ALA A 49 -0.47 -3.47 3.39
CA ALA A 49 -0.97 -2.10 3.53
C ALA A 49 -0.44 -1.41 4.79
N TYR A 50 -0.28 -2.15 5.89
CA TYR A 50 0.35 -1.66 7.12
C TYR A 50 1.79 -1.20 6.89
N GLU A 51 2.60 -1.92 6.11
CA GLU A 51 3.97 -1.49 5.77
C GLU A 51 4.00 -0.22 4.90
N ALA A 52 3.10 -0.10 3.92
CA ALA A 52 2.98 1.12 3.13
C ALA A 52 2.55 2.31 4.00
N ALA A 53 1.62 2.10 4.93
CA ALA A 53 1.14 3.12 5.86
C ALA A 53 2.25 3.70 6.76
N LYS A 54 3.30 2.92 7.07
CA LYS A 54 4.48 3.44 7.80
C LYS A 54 5.18 4.58 7.06
N LEU A 55 5.19 4.55 5.73
CA LEU A 55 5.81 5.59 4.91
C LEU A 55 4.85 6.73 4.63
N ILE A 56 3.59 6.39 4.33
CA ILE A 56 2.54 7.36 4.01
C ILE A 56 2.23 8.24 5.22
N CYS A 57 2.02 7.63 6.40
CA CYS A 57 1.62 8.33 7.61
C CYS A 57 2.80 8.62 8.56
N GLY A 58 4.00 8.12 8.23
CA GLY A 58 5.15 8.12 9.13
C GLY A 58 5.07 7.03 10.21
N ARG A 59 6.17 6.87 10.94
CA ARG A 59 6.26 5.91 12.06
C ARG A 59 6.11 6.57 13.42
N ASP A 60 5.48 5.86 14.36
CA ASP A 60 5.49 6.21 15.77
C ASP A 60 6.82 5.80 16.45
N LYS A 61 6.91 6.03 17.76
CA LYS A 61 8.12 5.72 18.54
C LYS A 61 8.45 4.22 18.63
N GLN A 62 7.49 3.37 18.31
CA GLN A 62 7.60 1.91 18.33
C GLN A 62 7.85 1.33 16.92
N GLY A 63 7.86 2.18 15.88
CA GLY A 63 8.05 1.77 14.50
C GLY A 63 6.76 1.30 13.82
N ALA A 64 5.60 1.47 14.45
CA ALA A 64 4.30 1.23 13.85
C ALA A 64 3.87 2.45 13.00
N PRO A 65 2.94 2.31 12.03
CA PRO A 65 2.35 3.45 11.35
C PRO A 65 1.72 4.40 12.35
N CYS A 66 2.01 5.69 12.20
CA CYS A 66 1.34 6.76 12.92
C CYS A 66 -0.06 7.02 12.29
N ALA A 67 -0.89 5.97 12.24
CA ALA A 67 -2.16 5.96 11.54
C ALA A 67 -3.23 5.21 12.35
N THR A 68 -4.50 5.58 12.15
CA THR A 68 -5.63 4.81 12.68
C THR A 68 -5.88 3.56 11.82
N ASN A 69 -6.60 2.58 12.37
CA ASN A 69 -6.99 1.39 11.60
C ASN A 69 -7.76 1.73 10.32
N SER A 70 -8.62 2.76 10.37
CA SER A 70 -9.38 3.22 9.19
C SER A 70 -8.47 3.77 8.10
N MET A 71 -7.44 4.54 8.46
CA MET A 71 -6.46 5.06 7.48
C MET A 71 -5.66 3.92 6.82
N ILE A 72 -5.30 2.88 7.58
CA ILE A 72 -4.62 1.70 7.01
C ILE A 72 -5.57 0.97 6.04
N HIS A 73 -6.86 0.91 6.34
CA HIS A 73 -7.86 0.37 5.42
C HIS A 73 -8.06 1.22 4.17
N GLU A 74 -7.91 2.54 4.23
CA GLU A 74 -7.91 3.41 3.05
C GLU A 74 -6.71 3.09 2.14
N VAL A 75 -5.51 2.95 2.71
CA VAL A 75 -4.31 2.51 1.96
C VAL A 75 -4.56 1.15 1.31
N LEU A 76 -5.09 0.18 2.07
CA LEU A 76 -5.45 -1.14 1.54
C LEU A 76 -6.42 -1.00 0.36
N THR A 77 -7.47 -0.19 0.51
CA THR A 77 -8.50 0.01 -0.51
C THR A 77 -7.90 0.53 -1.81
N GLU A 78 -6.96 1.49 -1.76
CA GLU A 78 -6.31 2.00 -2.97
C GLU A 78 -5.41 0.94 -3.62
N ILE A 79 -4.70 0.12 -2.83
CA ILE A 79 -3.90 -0.98 -3.38
C ILE A 79 -4.83 -2.03 -4.03
N GLU A 80 -5.91 -2.43 -3.36
CA GLU A 80 -6.91 -3.39 -3.87
C GLU A 80 -7.57 -2.87 -5.16
N ARG A 81 -7.88 -1.58 -5.21
CA ARG A 81 -8.46 -0.92 -6.38
C ARG A 81 -7.53 -0.95 -7.59
N VAL A 82 -6.22 -0.77 -7.39
CA VAL A 82 -5.22 -0.92 -8.47
C VAL A 82 -4.97 -2.39 -8.79
N ALA A 83 -4.94 -3.26 -7.79
CA ALA A 83 -4.73 -4.70 -7.98
C ALA A 83 -5.89 -5.38 -8.72
N GLY A 84 -7.11 -4.88 -8.54
CA GLY A 84 -8.35 -5.44 -9.08
C GLY A 84 -8.94 -6.55 -8.20
N CYS A 85 -8.89 -6.40 -6.87
CA CYS A 85 -9.48 -7.32 -5.90
C CYS A 85 -10.38 -6.63 -4.87
#